data_AF-A0AAV4RPT4-F1
#
_entry.id   AF-A0AAV4RPT4-F1
#
_cell.length_a   1.000
_cell.length_b   1.000
_cell.length_c   1.000
_cell.angle_alpha   90.00
_cell.angle_beta   90.00
_cell.angle_gamma   90.00
#
_symmetry.space_group_name_H-M   'P 1'
#
loop_
_entity.id
_entity.type
_entity.pdbx_description
1 polymer ?
#
loop_
_entity_poly.entity_id
_entity_poly.type
_entity_poly.pdbx_seq_one_letter_code
_entity_poly.pdbx_strand_id
1 'polypeptide(L)' 'DGMRYHNGKRFATPDKDFLSGASVLQGAWWINQWSFCHLNGIYIPGVVSPRAIHWYLWRENKGLEHVEMKVRPRHSKVKY' A
#
# COMPACT_ATOMS: atom_id res chain seq x y z
N ASP A 1 6.58 11.72 -1.23
CA ASP A 1 5.28 11.12 -0.86
C ASP A 1 5.19 9.73 -1.50
N GLY A 2 5.01 8.68 -0.69
CA GLY A 2 4.96 7.28 -1.13
C GLY A 2 3.67 6.94 -1.88
N MET A 3 2.56 7.64 -1.61
CA MET A 3 1.27 7.40 -2.28
C MET A 3 1.18 8.02 -3.67
N ARG A 4 2.03 9.00 -3.99
CA ARG A 4 1.97 9.74 -5.26
C ARG A 4 2.13 8.83 -6.49
N TYR A 5 2.97 7.81 -6.42
CA TYR A 5 3.16 6.84 -7.51
C TYR A 5 1.89 6.03 -7.79
N HIS A 6 1.06 5.81 -6.76
CA HIS A 6 -0.14 5.00 -6.84
C HIS A 6 -1.34 5.76 -7.42
N ASN A 7 -1.22 7.08 -7.64
CA ASN A 7 -2.30 7.89 -8.16
C ASN A 7 -2.70 7.46 -9.59
N GLY A 8 -3.99 7.26 -9.81
CA GLY A 8 -4.54 6.77 -11.09
C GLY A 8 -4.30 5.29 -11.41
N LYS A 9 -3.63 4.53 -10.52
CA LYS A 9 -3.46 3.08 -10.70
C LYS A 9 -4.73 2.33 -10.32
N ARG A 10 -4.98 1.21 -10.99
CA ARG A 10 -6.07 0.30 -10.65
C ARG A 10 -5.72 -0.50 -9.40
N PHE A 11 -6.74 -0.89 -8.65
CA PHE A 11 -6.58 -1.81 -7.54
C PHE A 11 -6.36 -3.23 -8.09
N ALA A 12 -5.26 -3.86 -7.71
CA ALA A 12 -4.87 -5.20 -8.15
C ALA A 12 -4.85 -6.17 -6.96
N THR A 13 -5.17 -7.43 -7.23
CA THR A 13 -5.11 -8.55 -6.27
C THR A 13 -4.32 -9.71 -6.88
N PRO A 14 -3.69 -10.58 -6.08
CA PRO A 14 -2.86 -11.67 -6.61
C PRO A 14 -3.57 -12.63 -7.59
N ASP A 15 -4.88 -12.82 -7.41
CA ASP A 15 -5.73 -13.74 -8.18
C ASP A 15 -6.26 -13.16 -9.50
N LYS A 16 -6.25 -11.83 -9.67
CA LYS A 16 -6.86 -11.16 -10.82
C LYS A 16 -5.86 -10.73 -11.89
N ASP A 17 -4.60 -10.58 -11.53
CA ASP A 17 -3.62 -9.96 -12.43
C ASP A 17 -2.22 -10.54 -12.18
N PHE A 18 -1.95 -11.69 -12.81
CA PHE A 18 -0.76 -12.52 -12.59
C PHE A 18 0.56 -11.80 -12.91
N LEU A 19 0.53 -10.85 -13.86
CA LEU A 19 1.69 -10.04 -14.25
C LEU A 19 1.81 -8.74 -13.46
N SER A 20 0.90 -8.50 -12.51
CA SER A 20 0.92 -7.31 -11.68
C SER A 20 1.85 -7.47 -10.47
N GLY A 21 2.30 -6.34 -9.95
CA GLY A 21 3.03 -6.25 -8.68
C GLY A 21 2.25 -6.85 -7.51
N ALA A 22 0.93 -7.06 -7.60
CA ALA A 22 0.15 -7.68 -6.52
C ALA A 22 0.55 -9.15 -6.30
N SER A 23 0.84 -9.88 -7.39
CA SER A 23 1.33 -11.26 -7.31
C SER A 23 2.74 -11.30 -6.71
N VAL A 24 3.65 -10.44 -7.19
CA VAL A 24 5.05 -10.38 -6.73
C VAL A 24 5.17 -9.89 -5.28
N LEU A 25 4.43 -8.84 -4.92
CA LEU A 25 4.46 -8.23 -3.60
C LEU A 25 3.54 -8.93 -2.60
N GLN A 26 2.75 -9.92 -3.06
CA GLN A 26 1.85 -10.73 -2.25
C GLN A 26 0.87 -9.91 -1.40
N GLY A 27 0.13 -9.03 -2.06
CA GLY A 27 -0.88 -8.20 -1.40
C GLY A 27 -1.69 -7.37 -2.38
N ALA A 28 -2.82 -6.86 -1.91
CA ALA A 28 -3.75 -6.09 -2.72
C ALA A 28 -3.48 -4.59 -2.58
N TRP A 29 -3.23 -3.90 -3.68
CA TRP A 29 -2.89 -2.47 -3.64
C TRP A 29 -3.19 -1.77 -4.97
N TRP A 30 -3.10 -0.43 -4.99
CA TRP A 30 -3.18 0.35 -6.24
C TRP A 30 -1.84 0.30 -6.98
N ILE A 31 -1.55 -0.80 -7.68
CA ILE A 31 -0.21 -1.10 -8.22
C ILE A 31 -0.26 -1.70 -9.63
N ASN A 32 0.80 -1.43 -10.40
CA ASN A 32 1.04 -2.09 -11.68
C ASN A 32 2.22 -3.06 -11.58
N GLN A 33 3.43 -2.56 -11.34
CA GLN A 33 4.66 -3.39 -11.29
C GLN A 33 5.33 -3.37 -9.92
N TRP A 34 5.33 -2.20 -9.26
CA TRP A 34 6.02 -2.01 -7.99
C TRP A 34 5.17 -1.19 -7.00
N SER A 35 5.69 -1.03 -5.79
CA SER A 35 5.07 -0.22 -4.75
C SER A 35 6.10 0.62 -3.99
N PHE A 36 5.81 1.90 -3.76
CA PHE A 36 6.59 2.74 -2.84
C PHE A 36 6.00 2.78 -1.43
N CYS A 37 4.79 2.25 -1.25
CA CYS A 37 4.22 1.96 0.07
C CYS A 37 3.20 0.84 -0.09
N HIS A 38 3.30 -0.22 0.69
CA HIS A 38 2.41 -1.37 0.58
C HIS A 38 1.82 -1.64 1.96
N LEU A 39 0.71 -0.99 2.30
CA LEU A 39 0.11 -1.10 3.62
C LEU A 39 -0.69 -2.41 3.82
N ASN A 40 -0.98 -3.10 2.72
CA ASN A 40 -1.61 -4.43 2.67
C ASN A 40 -0.61 -5.56 2.42
N GLY A 41 0.69 -5.33 2.70
CA GLY A 41 1.71 -6.37 2.62
C GLY A 41 1.63 -7.39 3.76
N ILE A 42 2.53 -8.36 3.72
CA ILE A 42 2.68 -9.39 4.76
C ILE A 42 3.13 -8.72 6.07
N TYR A 43 2.49 -9.09 7.17
CA TYR A 43 2.89 -8.66 8.50
C TYR A 43 4.17 -9.41 8.95
N ILE A 44 5.31 -8.76 8.75
CA ILE A 44 6.64 -9.24 9.15
C ILE A 44 7.45 -8.06 9.71
N PRO A 45 7.12 -7.57 10.92
CA PRO A 45 7.71 -6.35 11.48
C PRO A 45 9.22 -6.46 11.61
N GLY A 46 9.94 -5.39 11.27
CA GLY A 46 11.39 -5.32 11.34
C GLY A 46 12.14 -6.03 10.19
N VAL A 47 11.50 -6.95 9.48
CA VAL A 47 12.09 -7.67 8.33
C VAL A 47 12.11 -6.76 7.11
N VAL A 48 13.25 -6.69 6.42
CA VAL A 48 13.36 -5.96 5.14
C VAL A 48 12.86 -6.86 4.02
N SER A 49 11.68 -6.54 3.46
CA SER A 49 11.11 -7.26 2.34
C SER A 49 10.16 -6.38 1.55
N PRO A 50 10.21 -6.37 0.21
CA PRO A 50 9.21 -5.64 -0.58
C PRO A 50 7.79 -6.19 -0.39
N ARG A 51 7.65 -7.42 0.12
CA ARG A 51 6.37 -8.02 0.49
C ARG A 51 5.86 -7.57 1.85
N ALA A 52 6.69 -6.95 2.68
CA ALA A 52 6.28 -6.51 4.02
C ALA A 52 5.29 -5.35 3.93
N ILE A 53 4.58 -5.11 5.03
CA ILE A 53 3.92 -3.82 5.26
C ILE A 53 5.00 -2.74 5.31
N HIS A 54 5.11 -1.86 4.32
CA HIS A 54 6.23 -0.91 4.25
C HIS A 54 5.86 0.45 3.66
N TRP A 55 6.73 1.44 3.92
CA TRP A 55 6.70 2.76 3.29
C TRP A 55 8.13 3.15 2.87
N TYR A 56 8.43 2.99 1.58
CA TYR A 56 9.79 3.03 1.03
C TYR A 56 10.50 4.34 1.28
N LEU A 57 9.81 5.47 1.06
CA LEU A 57 10.39 6.80 1.25
C LEU A 57 10.62 7.17 2.73
N TRP A 58 10.21 6.32 3.68
CA TRP A 58 10.41 6.55 5.12
C TRP A 58 11.39 5.54 5.71
N ARG A 59 11.16 4.23 5.49
CA ARG A 59 11.96 3.15 6.08
C ARG A 59 12.31 2.05 5.07
N GLU A 60 12.39 2.41 3.79
CA GLU A 60 12.60 1.46 2.70
C GLU A 60 11.56 0.32 2.79
N ASN A 61 12.00 -0.91 2.60
CA ASN A 61 11.16 -2.09 2.68
C ASN A 61 11.12 -2.71 4.09
N LYS A 62 11.49 -1.97 5.14
CA LYS A 62 11.44 -2.47 6.52
C LYS A 62 9.98 -2.61 6.97
N GLY A 63 9.61 -3.81 7.39
CA GLY A 63 8.29 -4.13 7.90
C GLY A 63 7.86 -3.23 9.05
N LEU A 64 6.72 -2.57 8.88
CA LEU A 64 6.06 -1.74 9.87
C LEU A 64 5.23 -2.62 10.81
N GLU A 65 5.28 -2.29 12.10
CA GLU A 65 4.53 -2.99 13.15
C GLU A 65 3.05 -2.56 13.19
N HIS A 66 2.76 -1.33 12.79
CA HIS A 66 1.41 -0.80 12.76
C HIS A 66 1.25 0.20 11.62
N VAL A 67 0.10 0.12 10.95
CA VAL A 67 -0.35 1.06 9.92
C VAL A 67 -1.85 1.25 10.03
N GLU A 68 -2.32 2.45 9.72
CA GLU A 68 -3.75 2.76 9.73
C GLU A 68 -4.05 3.76 8.62
N MET A 69 -5.11 3.50 7.85
CA MET A 69 -5.63 4.42 6.83
C MET A 69 -6.98 4.97 7.29
N LYS A 70 -7.08 6.29 7.39
CA LYS A 70 -8.30 7.01 7.80
C LYS A 70 -8.64 8.08 6.78
N VAL A 71 -9.93 8.32 6.56
CA VAL A 71 -10.43 9.43 5.75
C VAL A 71 -11.31 10.34 6.60
N ARG A 72 -11.31 11.64 6.28
CA ARG A 72 -12.20 12.63 6.88
C ARG A 72 -12.82 13.48 5.78
N PRO A 73 -14.14 13.74 5.80
CA PRO A 73 -14.76 14.66 4.85
C PRO A 73 -14.08 16.03 4.87
N ARG A 74 -13.86 16.61 3.69
CA ARG A 74 -13.20 17.92 3.58
C ARG A 74 -14.11 19.05 4.09
N HIS A 75 -15.43 18.87 4.03
CA HIS A 75 -16.44 19.78 4.57
C HIS A 75 -17.43 18.97 5.42
N SER A 76 -17.54 19.28 6.71
CA SER A 76 -18.63 18.80 7.54
C SER A 76 -19.91 19.42 7.02
N LYS A 77 -20.86 18.61 6.53
CA LYS A 77 -22.23 19.08 6.37
C LYS A 77 -22.71 19.47 7.77
N VAL A 78 -22.83 20.78 8.02
CA VAL A 78 -23.64 21.27 9.14
C VAL A 78 -25.05 20.75 8.84
N LYS A 79 -25.51 19.81 9.67
CA LYS A 79 -26.90 19.35 9.61
C LYS A 79 -27.73 20.47 10.24
N TYR A 80 -28.56 21.13 9.44
CA TYR A 80 -29.69 21.91 9.93
C TYR A 80 -30.76 20.96 10.48
#